data_AF-A0A7C3CRM2-F1
#
_entry.id   AF-A0A7C3CRM2-F1
#
_cell.length_a   1.000
_cell.length_b   1.000
_cell.length_c   1.000
_cell.angle_alpha   90.00
_cell.angle_beta   90.00
_cell.angle_gamma   90.00
#
_symmetry.space_group_name_H-M   'P 1'
#
loop_
_entity.id
_entity.type
_entity.pdbx_description
1 polymer ?
#
loop_
_entity_poly.entity_id
_entity_poly.type
_entity_poly.pdbx_seq_one_letter_code
_entity_poly.pdbx_strand_id
1 'polypeptide(L)'
;RETMIRAKDITHYFPGAADIHVKLVVEAESDRLLGGQIVGRKGVAKRIDVLATALYARLTVSDLRRLDLSYAPPFAPVWDPILVAANIAAKK
;
A
#
# COMPACT_ATOMS: atom_id res chain seq x y z
N ARG A 1 13.64 8.60 0.16
CA ARG A 1 12.47 9.45 0.45
C ARG A 1 11.38 8.63 1.12
N GLU A 2 10.48 9.29 1.85
CA GLU A 2 9.39 8.63 2.56
C GLU A 2 8.03 9.23 2.17
N THR A 3 7.02 8.38 2.08
CA THR A 3 5.63 8.77 1.85
C THR A 3 4.75 8.05 2.86
N MET A 4 3.86 8.81 3.52
CA MET A 4 2.87 8.28 4.43
C MET A 4 1.48 8.72 3.98
N ILE A 5 0.52 7.81 4.06
CA ILE A 5 -0.89 8.07 3.77
C ILE A 5 -1.77 7.55 4.90
N ARG A 6 -2.99 8.09 4.97
CA ARG A 6 -4.13 7.51 5.67
C ARG A 6 -5.19 7.14 4.65
N ALA A 7 -5.70 5.92 4.72
CA ALA A 7 -6.75 5.39 3.86
C ALA A 7 -7.75 4.58 4.69
N LYS A 8 -8.74 3.97 4.03
CA LYS A 8 -9.64 2.99 4.64
C LYS A 8 -9.16 1.56 4.38
N ASP A 9 -9.32 0.69 5.38
CA ASP A 9 -8.95 -0.73 5.29
C ASP A 9 -9.86 -1.54 4.35
N ILE A 10 -11.13 -1.16 4.26
CA ILE A 10 -12.16 -1.66 3.34
C ILE A 10 -12.90 -0.48 2.70
N THR A 11 -13.86 -0.73 1.81
CA THR A 11 -14.60 0.40 1.18
C THR A 11 -15.37 1.21 2.22
N HIS A 12 -15.38 2.54 2.06
CA HIS A 12 -15.86 3.48 3.08
C HIS A 12 -17.35 3.34 3.42
N TYR A 13 -18.16 2.83 2.49
CA TYR A 13 -19.59 2.59 2.70
C TYR A 13 -19.89 1.24 3.35
N PHE A 14 -18.89 0.37 3.53
CA PHE A 14 -19.11 -0.94 4.15
C PHE A 14 -19.08 -0.84 5.69
N PRO A 15 -19.99 -1.52 6.42
CA PRO A 15 -20.02 -1.45 7.87
C PRO A 15 -18.69 -1.86 8.52
N GLY A 16 -18.23 -1.03 9.47
CA GLY A 16 -17.03 -1.32 10.24
C GLY A 16 -15.71 -1.01 9.54
N ALA A 17 -15.74 -0.17 8.49
CA ALA A 17 -14.55 0.43 7.89
C ALA A 17 -13.77 1.27 8.90
N ALA A 18 -12.45 1.08 8.93
CA ALA A 18 -11.55 1.78 9.83
C ALA A 18 -10.37 2.38 9.06
N ASP A 19 -9.62 3.25 9.74
CA ASP A 19 -8.43 3.83 9.15
C ASP A 19 -7.26 2.85 9.15
N ILE A 20 -6.48 2.93 8.08
CA ILE A 20 -5.19 2.26 7.92
C ILE A 20 -4.16 3.28 7.45
N HIS A 21 -2.97 3.18 8.02
CA HIS A 21 -1.83 4.04 7.69
C HIS A 21 -0.80 3.21 6.95
N VAL A 22 -0.29 3.73 5.85
CA VAL A 22 0.76 3.08 5.05
C VAL A 22 1.91 4.05 4.90
N LYS A 23 3.12 3.58 5.21
CA LYS A 23 4.38 4.27 4.94
C LYS A 23 5.17 3.46 3.91
N LEU A 24 5.71 4.11 2.89
CA LEU A 24 6.70 3.54 1.97
C LEU A 24 8.02 4.31 2.10
N VAL A 25 9.12 3.56 2.10
CA VAL A 25 10.50 4.09 2.04
C VAL A 25 11.07 3.71 0.68
N VAL A 26 11.60 4.70 -0.03
CA VAL A 26 11.95 4.55 -1.44
C VAL A 26 13.32 5.17 -1.70
N GLU A 27 14.15 4.48 -2.47
CA GLU A 27 15.43 4.98 -2.97
C GLU A 27 15.16 6.13 -3.95
N ALA A 28 15.86 7.25 -3.79
CA ALA A 28 15.57 8.47 -4.57
C ALA A 28 15.98 8.34 -6.04
N GLU A 29 17.13 7.72 -6.30
CA GLU A 29 17.73 7.66 -7.64
C GLU A 29 17.11 6.58 -8.53
N SER A 30 16.77 5.43 -7.95
CA SER A 30 16.37 4.23 -8.69
C SER A 30 14.87 3.93 -8.62
N ASP A 31 14.11 4.68 -7.80
CA ASP A 31 12.72 4.37 -7.45
C ASP A 31 12.51 3.01 -6.75
N ARG A 32 13.59 2.35 -6.30
CA ARG A 32 13.52 1.05 -5.62
C ARG A 32 12.76 1.15 -4.31
N LEU A 33 11.82 0.23 -4.09
CA LEU A 33 11.18 0.07 -2.79
C LEU A 33 12.23 -0.44 -1.78
N LEU A 34 12.44 0.30 -0.69
CA LEU A 34 13.40 -0.07 0.36
C LEU A 34 12.70 -0.64 1.60
N GLY A 35 11.42 -0.31 1.80
CA GLY A 35 10.64 -0.83 2.90
C GLY A 35 9.24 -0.25 2.94
N GLY A 36 8.42 -0.77 3.85
CA GLY A 36 7.15 -0.16 4.16
C GLY A 36 6.60 -0.61 5.50
N GLN A 37 5.62 0.13 5.99
CA GLN A 37 4.95 -0.11 7.26
C GLN A 37 3.45 0.05 7.05
N ILE A 38 2.67 -0.78 7.73
CA ILE A 38 1.21 -0.73 7.69
C ILE A 38 0.69 -0.83 9.12
N VAL A 39 -0.14 0.13 9.54
CA VAL A 39 -0.75 0.17 10.87
C VAL A 39 -2.25 0.37 10.73
N GLY A 40 -3.04 -0.51 11.32
CA GLY A 40 -4.50 -0.48 11.25
C GLY A 40 -5.14 -1.61 12.04
N ARG A 41 -6.47 -1.56 12.21
CA ARG A 41 -7.21 -2.55 13.01
C ARG A 41 -7.44 -3.87 12.28
N LYS A 42 -7.62 -3.85 10.95
CA LYS A 42 -7.95 -5.03 10.13
C LYS A 42 -7.16 -5.03 8.83
N GLY A 43 -6.99 -6.22 8.24
CA GLY A 43 -6.40 -6.39 6.90
C GLY A 43 -4.90 -6.12 6.78
N VAL A 44 -4.23 -5.65 7.85
CA VAL A 44 -2.78 -5.34 7.87
C VAL A 44 -1.94 -6.57 7.58
N ALA A 45 -2.21 -7.68 8.28
CA ALA A 45 -1.39 -8.89 8.23
C ALA A 45 -1.28 -9.52 6.84
N LYS A 46 -2.33 -9.41 6.01
CA LYS A 46 -2.30 -9.93 4.63
C LYS A 46 -1.69 -8.94 3.65
N ARG A 47 -1.90 -7.64 3.88
CA ARG A 47 -1.33 -6.58 3.03
C ARG A 47 0.18 -6.49 3.16
N ILE A 48 0.75 -6.76 4.34
CA ILE A 48 2.20 -6.68 4.52
C ILE A 48 2.94 -7.71 3.65
N ASP A 49 2.32 -8.85 3.34
CA ASP A 49 2.88 -9.88 2.45
C ASP A 49 3.10 -9.34 1.03
N VAL A 50 2.28 -8.40 0.55
CA VAL A 50 2.47 -7.72 -0.74
C VAL A 50 3.77 -6.91 -0.73
N LEU A 51 4.02 -6.15 0.34
CA LEU A 51 5.25 -5.37 0.47
C LEU A 51 6.48 -6.28 0.66
N ALA A 52 6.35 -7.36 1.43
CA ALA A 52 7.41 -8.34 1.59
C ALA A 52 7.77 -8.99 0.24
N THR A 53 6.78 -9.36 -0.56
CA THR A 53 6.96 -9.92 -1.91
C THR A 53 7.62 -8.90 -2.85
N ALA A 54 7.16 -7.65 -2.84
CA ALA A 54 7.74 -6.58 -3.65
C ALA A 54 9.22 -6.32 -3.29
N LEU A 55 9.55 -6.33 -2.00
CA LEU A 55 10.93 -6.20 -1.52
C LEU A 55 11.80 -7.38 -1.96
N TYR A 56 11.29 -8.62 -1.82
CA TYR A 56 11.97 -9.83 -2.27
C TYR A 56 12.30 -9.77 -3.77
N ALA A 57 11.33 -9.35 -4.58
CA ALA A 57 11.48 -9.18 -6.03
C ALA A 57 12.22 -7.89 -6.43
N ARG A 58 12.65 -7.05 -5.47
CA ARG A 58 13.34 -5.77 -5.70
C ARG A 58 12.57 -4.80 -6.60
N LEU A 59 11.24 -4.81 -6.48
CA LEU A 59 10.38 -3.95 -7.30
C LEU A 59 10.62 -2.47 -7.04
N THR A 60 10.42 -1.65 -8.08
CA THR A 60 10.31 -0.20 -7.94
C THR A 60 8.91 0.18 -7.44
N VAL A 61 8.75 1.41 -6.95
CA VAL A 61 7.41 1.96 -6.65
C VAL A 61 6.57 2.06 -7.92
N SER A 62 7.21 2.32 -9.06
CA SER A 62 6.57 2.31 -10.37
C SER A 62 6.01 0.95 -10.79
N ASP A 63 6.66 -0.15 -10.40
CA ASP A 63 6.11 -1.50 -10.57
C ASP A 63 5.00 -1.77 -9.56
N LEU A 64 5.23 -1.41 -8.29
CA LEU A 64 4.28 -1.62 -7.19
C LEU A 64 2.90 -0.99 -7.49
N ARG A 65 2.85 0.23 -8.02
CA ARG A 65 1.60 0.92 -8.36
C ARG A 65 0.85 0.31 -9.56
N ARG A 66 1.47 -0.62 -10.29
CA ARG A 66 0.89 -1.33 -11.43
C ARG A 66 0.40 -2.74 -11.08
N LEU A 67 0.64 -3.21 -9.85
CA LEU A 67 0.10 -4.48 -9.40
C LEU A 67 -1.43 -4.45 -9.41
N ASP A 68 -2.03 -5.53 -9.89
CA ASP A 68 -3.48 -5.74 -9.85
C ASP A 68 -3.84 -6.47 -8.55
N LEU A 69 -4.18 -5.68 -7.52
CA LEU A 69 -4.55 -6.21 -6.22
C LEU A 69 -6.06 -6.43 -6.16
N SER A 70 -6.47 -7.57 -5.59
CA SER A 70 -7.87 -7.95 -5.52
C SER A 70 -8.73 -6.92 -4.80
N TYR A 71 -9.84 -6.54 -5.43
CA TYR A 71 -10.89 -5.71 -4.84
C TYR A 71 -12.06 -6.58 -4.37
N ALA A 72 -12.53 -6.32 -3.15
CA ALA A 72 -13.79 -6.85 -2.64
C ALA A 72 -14.26 -5.95 -1.49
N PRO A 73 -15.48 -5.36 -1.53
CA PRO A 73 -15.98 -4.43 -0.51
C PRO A 73 -15.72 -4.81 0.95
N PRO A 74 -15.90 -6.08 1.39
CA PRO A 74 -15.63 -6.47 2.78
C PRO A 74 -14.13 -6.61 3.15
N PHE A 75 -13.20 -6.55 2.18
CA PHE A 75 -11.78 -6.85 2.39
C PHE A 75 -10.81 -5.78 1.86
N ALA A 76 -11.19 -5.07 0.79
CA ALA A 76 -10.38 -4.05 0.16
C ALA A 76 -11.23 -2.98 -0.57
N PRO A 77 -10.83 -1.70 -0.52
CA PRO A 77 -11.37 -0.67 -1.41
C PRO A 77 -10.93 -0.89 -2.86
N VAL A 78 -11.54 -0.16 -3.80
CA VAL A 78 -11.20 -0.23 -5.25
C VAL A 78 -9.71 0.02 -5.49
N TRP A 79 -9.13 0.98 -4.77
CA TRP A 79 -7.70 1.24 -4.76
C TRP A 79 -7.13 0.80 -3.43
N ASP A 80 -6.42 -0.32 -3.40
CA ASP A 80 -5.79 -0.80 -2.18
C ASP A 80 -4.89 0.30 -1.56
N PRO A 81 -4.87 0.48 -0.23
CA PRO A 81 -4.01 1.44 0.43
C PRO A 81 -2.54 1.40 0.00
N ILE A 82 -2.00 0.21 -0.33
CA ILE A 82 -0.64 0.08 -0.87
C ILE A 82 -0.51 0.78 -2.22
N LEU A 83 -1.48 0.60 -3.13
CA LEU A 83 -1.48 1.24 -4.45
C LEU A 83 -1.65 2.74 -4.36
N VAL A 84 -2.47 3.23 -3.42
CA VAL A 84 -2.62 4.67 -3.16
C VAL A 84 -1.30 5.26 -2.67
N ALA A 85 -0.62 4.58 -1.74
CA ALA A 85 0.68 5.02 -1.22
C ALA A 85 1.74 5.04 -2.33
N ALA A 86 1.78 4.01 -3.18
CA ALA A 86 2.71 3.91 -4.30
C ALA A 86 2.47 5.01 -5.35
N ASN A 87 1.21 5.30 -5.69
CA ASN A 87 0.87 6.39 -6.60
C ASN A 87 1.29 7.77 -6.08
N ILE A 88 1.19 8.02 -4.77
CA ILE A 88 1.66 9.27 -4.17
C ILE A 88 3.19 9.32 -4.12
N ALA A 89 3.84 8.20 -3.79
CA ALA A 89 5.30 8.13 -3.74
C ALA A 89 5.96 8.28 -5.12
N ALA A 90 5.30 7.87 -6.19
CA ALA A 90 5.78 8.07 -7.56
C ALA A 90 5.66 9.52 -8.07
N LYS A 91 4.84 10.36 -7.43
CA LYS A 91 4.68 11.79 -7.76
C LYS A 91 5.69 12.70 -7.06
N LYS A 92 6.54 12.15 -6.20
CA LYS A 92 7.59 12.84 -5.44
C LYS A 92 8.95 12.36 -5.88
#